data_AF-A9E8S9-F1
#
_entry.id   AF-A9E8S9-F1
#
_cell.length_a   1.000
_cell.length_b   1.000
_cell.length_c   1.000
_cell.angle_alpha   90.00
_cell.angle_beta   90.00
_cell.angle_gamma   90.00
#
_symmetry.space_group_name_H-M   'P 1'
#
loop_
_entity.id
_entity.type
_entity.pdbx_description
1 polymer ?
#
loop_
_entity_poly.entity_id
_entity_poly.type
_entity_poly.pdbx_seq_one_letter_code
_entity_poly.pdbx_strand_id
1 'polypeptide(L)'
;MSLSKKSKFIISFLIAFVLAFIIAYNYAYKSHTAIEDMEVAYAGNTQEFLSKVKETPEAWTQGEKVIQLTGLITAIDDKGISLNESIYFQLAEGTTTENLAEGKKIIIKGRIIGYDDLLEELKLDKAIIVKK
;
A
#
# COMPACT_ATOMS: atom_id res chain seq x y z
N MET A 1 28.30 -45.50 -3.35
CA MET A 1 28.29 -45.80 -1.89
C MET A 1 26.83 -45.97 -1.45
N SER A 2 26.43 -47.17 -1.03
CA SER A 2 25.07 -47.39 -0.53
C SER A 2 24.96 -46.87 0.89
N LEU A 3 24.10 -45.87 1.09
CA LEU A 3 23.80 -45.34 2.41
C LEU A 3 23.17 -46.43 3.29
N SER A 4 23.68 -46.59 4.50
CA SER A 4 23.12 -47.50 5.52
C SER A 4 21.64 -47.21 5.74
N LYS A 5 20.82 -48.23 6.02
CA LYS A 5 19.35 -48.07 6.20
C LYS A 5 19.00 -46.98 7.22
N LYS A 6 19.85 -46.79 8.24
CA LYS A 6 19.71 -45.72 9.25
C LYS A 6 19.99 -44.31 8.70
N SER A 7 21.02 -44.16 7.86
CA SER A 7 21.33 -42.85 7.26
C SER A 7 20.31 -42.45 6.19
N LYS A 8 19.70 -43.40 5.48
CA LYS A 8 18.56 -43.12 4.58
C LYS A 8 17.35 -42.56 5.32
N PHE A 9 17.04 -43.08 6.51
CA PHE A 9 15.97 -42.56 7.36
C PHE A 9 16.26 -41.13 7.86
N ILE A 10 17.48 -40.88 8.32
CA ILE A 10 17.91 -39.55 8.78
C ILE A 10 17.86 -38.53 7.64
N ILE A 11 18.33 -38.90 6.45
CA ILE A 11 18.28 -38.03 5.26
C ILE A 11 16.82 -37.75 4.85
N SER A 12 15.95 -38.77 4.87
CA SER A 12 14.53 -38.59 4.58
C SER A 12 13.84 -37.65 5.57
N PHE A 13 14.16 -37.75 6.85
CA PHE A 13 13.63 -36.86 7.88
C PHE A 13 14.12 -35.43 7.70
N LEU A 14 15.40 -35.25 7.38
CA LEU A 14 15.97 -33.92 7.12
C LEU A 14 15.32 -33.25 5.91
N ILE A 15 15.08 -34.01 4.83
CA ILE A 15 14.39 -33.50 3.63
C ILE A 15 12.94 -33.10 3.97
N ALA A 16 12.22 -33.92 4.73
CA ALA A 16 10.87 -33.61 5.18
C ALA A 16 10.84 -32.35 6.06
N PHE A 17 11.84 -32.17 6.92
CA PHE A 17 11.98 -30.99 7.77
C PHE A 17 12.22 -29.71 6.95
N VAL A 18 13.10 -29.77 5.95
CA VAL A 18 13.36 -28.64 5.04
C VAL A 18 12.11 -28.28 4.23
N LEU A 19 11.37 -29.27 3.72
CA LEU A 19 10.11 -29.06 3.03
C LEU A 19 9.06 -28.40 3.94
N ALA A 20 8.90 -28.88 5.17
CA ALA A 20 8.01 -28.29 6.15
C ALA A 20 8.40 -26.83 6.47
N PHE A 21 9.70 -26.54 6.57
CA PHE A 21 10.20 -25.20 6.79
C PHE A 21 9.92 -24.27 5.61
N ILE A 22 10.08 -24.73 4.37
CA ILE A 22 9.76 -23.96 3.16
C ILE A 22 8.25 -23.65 3.09
N ILE A 23 7.39 -24.63 3.40
CA ILE A 23 5.94 -24.44 3.42
C ILE A 23 5.54 -23.44 4.51
N ALA A 24 6.09 -23.59 5.73
CA ALA A 24 5.82 -22.67 6.84
C ALA A 24 6.30 -21.25 6.52
N TYR A 25 7.48 -21.10 5.92
CA TYR A 25 8.01 -19.81 5.49
C TYR A 25 7.12 -19.13 4.46
N ASN A 26 6.69 -19.85 3.42
CA ASN A 26 5.77 -19.29 2.40
C ASN A 26 4.38 -18.99 2.97
N TYR A 27 3.88 -19.80 3.90
CA TYR A 27 2.59 -19.55 4.54
C TYR A 27 2.63 -18.32 5.45
N ALA A 28 3.71 -18.14 6.21
CA ALA A 28 3.92 -16.96 7.04
C ALA A 28 4.15 -15.69 6.20
N TYR A 29 4.95 -15.79 5.13
CA TYR A 29 5.17 -14.72 4.16
C TYR A 29 4.14 -14.75 3.03
N LYS A 30 2.85 -14.70 3.38
CA LYS A 30 1.84 -14.36 2.37
C LYS A 30 2.15 -12.98 1.81
N SER A 31 2.46 -12.93 0.52
CA SER A 31 2.62 -11.67 -0.22
C SER A 31 1.38 -10.82 0.00
N HIS A 32 1.58 -9.57 0.46
CA HIS A 32 0.48 -8.62 0.54
C HIS A 32 -0.07 -8.41 -0.87
N THR A 33 -1.39 -8.41 -1.01
CA THR A 33 -2.07 -8.09 -2.27
C THR A 33 -1.53 -6.77 -2.79
N ALA A 34 -1.07 -6.73 -4.04
CA ALA A 34 -0.62 -5.49 -4.65
C ALA A 34 -1.78 -4.48 -4.64
N ILE A 35 -1.49 -3.22 -4.33
CA ILE A 35 -2.51 -2.15 -4.31
C ILE A 35 -3.13 -1.93 -5.69
N GLU A 36 -2.42 -2.33 -6.73
CA GLU A 36 -2.90 -2.37 -8.10
C GLU A 36 -4.19 -3.22 -8.21
N ASP A 37 -4.22 -4.39 -7.55
CA ASP A 37 -5.34 -5.36 -7.60
C ASP A 37 -6.43 -5.09 -6.55
N MET A 38 -6.21 -4.17 -5.61
CA MET A 38 -7.21 -3.82 -4.61
C MET A 38 -8.37 -3.01 -5.23
N GLU A 39 -9.58 -3.37 -4.82
CA GLU A 39 -10.81 -2.68 -5.22
C GLU A 39 -10.81 -1.23 -4.71
N VAL A 40 -11.12 -0.30 -5.60
CA VAL A 40 -11.16 1.12 -5.28
C VAL A 40 -12.47 1.43 -4.56
N ALA A 41 -12.40 1.67 -3.25
CA ALA A 41 -13.56 1.98 -2.41
C ALA A 41 -14.19 3.35 -2.73
N TYR A 42 -13.40 4.28 -3.28
CA TYR A 42 -13.88 5.58 -3.74
C TYR A 42 -12.99 6.13 -4.84
N ALA A 43 -13.60 6.71 -5.87
CA ALA A 43 -12.90 7.44 -6.93
C ALA A 43 -13.53 8.82 -7.10
N GLY A 44 -12.73 9.89 -7.00
CA GLY A 44 -13.26 11.24 -7.12
C GLY A 44 -12.25 12.35 -6.87
N ASN A 45 -12.78 13.51 -6.47
CA ASN A 45 -11.98 14.68 -6.15
C ASN A 45 -11.57 14.66 -4.67
N THR A 46 -10.35 15.10 -4.38
CA THR A 46 -9.83 15.29 -3.01
C THR A 46 -10.75 16.08 -2.09
N GLN A 47 -11.36 17.19 -2.53
CA GLN A 47 -12.21 18.03 -1.68
C GLN A 47 -13.51 17.31 -1.29
N GLU A 48 -14.17 16.67 -2.26
CA GLU A 48 -15.40 15.91 -2.00
C GLU A 48 -15.13 14.72 -1.08
N PHE A 49 -13.98 14.07 -1.27
CA PHE A 49 -13.59 12.95 -0.43
C PHE A 49 -13.30 13.40 1.01
N LEU A 50 -12.58 14.52 1.18
CA LEU A 50 -12.27 15.04 2.51
C LEU A 50 -13.53 15.36 3.30
N SER A 51 -14.55 15.95 2.66
CA SER A 51 -15.86 16.18 3.32
C SER A 51 -16.50 14.88 3.80
N LYS A 52 -16.45 13.81 2.99
CA LYS A 52 -16.95 12.48 3.38
C LYS A 52 -16.15 11.86 4.53
N VAL A 53 -14.84 12.09 4.56
CA VAL A 53 -13.99 11.63 5.66
C VAL A 53 -14.32 12.39 6.93
N LYS A 54 -14.47 13.72 6.89
CA LYS A 54 -14.83 14.55 8.04
C LYS A 54 -16.19 14.18 8.65
N GLU A 55 -17.17 13.82 7.81
CA GLU A 55 -18.48 13.36 8.28
C GLU A 55 -18.41 12.02 9.02
N THR A 56 -17.53 11.12 8.59
CA THR A 56 -17.43 9.78 9.19
C THR A 56 -16.01 9.21 9.10
N PRO A 57 -15.04 9.72 9.90
CA PRO A 57 -13.63 9.33 9.74
C PRO A 57 -13.41 7.84 9.96
N GLU A 58 -14.07 7.27 10.97
CA GLU A 58 -14.00 5.85 11.31
C GLU A 58 -14.42 4.95 10.15
N ALA A 59 -15.42 5.36 9.35
CA ALA A 59 -15.86 4.58 8.21
C ALA A 59 -14.78 4.48 7.13
N TRP A 60 -13.81 5.40 7.07
CA TRP A 60 -12.76 5.41 6.06
C TRP A 60 -11.41 4.92 6.58
N THR A 61 -11.13 5.11 7.87
CA THR A 61 -9.88 4.69 8.52
C THR A 61 -9.93 3.26 9.05
N GLN A 62 -11.12 2.67 9.24
CA GLN A 62 -11.25 1.26 9.62
C GLN A 62 -11.07 0.33 8.41
N GLY A 63 -9.96 -0.41 8.41
CA GLY A 63 -9.65 -1.45 7.43
C GLY A 63 -8.73 -0.99 6.29
N GLU A 64 -8.35 -1.93 5.43
CA GLU A 64 -7.52 -1.64 4.25
C GLU A 64 -8.38 -1.12 3.11
N LYS A 65 -8.55 0.21 3.03
CA LYS A 65 -9.30 0.85 1.95
C LYS A 65 -8.37 1.55 0.97
N VAL A 66 -8.60 1.32 -0.32
CA VAL A 66 -7.87 1.98 -1.41
C VAL A 66 -8.79 2.96 -2.09
N ILE A 67 -8.30 4.17 -2.34
CA ILE A 67 -9.04 5.24 -2.99
C ILE A 67 -8.27 5.80 -4.18
N GLN A 68 -9.01 6.34 -5.14
CA GLN A 68 -8.47 7.07 -6.26
C GLN A 68 -8.88 8.53 -6.16
N LEU A 69 -7.89 9.42 -6.02
CA LEU A 69 -8.15 10.85 -5.85
C LEU A 69 -7.52 11.65 -6.98
N THR A 70 -8.26 12.67 -7.42
CA THR A 70 -7.77 13.69 -8.33
C THR A 70 -7.57 14.99 -7.57
N GLY A 71 -6.36 15.53 -7.59
CA GLY A 71 -6.00 16.76 -6.87
C GLY A 71 -4.85 17.52 -7.52
N LEU A 72 -4.60 18.74 -7.06
CA LEU A 72 -3.42 19.53 -7.43
C LEU A 72 -2.31 19.29 -6.39
N ILE A 73 -1.09 19.12 -6.87
CA ILE A 73 0.08 19.02 -6.00
C ILE A 73 0.33 20.40 -5.37
N THR A 74 0.30 20.47 -4.05
CA THR A 74 0.53 21.71 -3.30
C THR A 74 1.88 21.73 -2.60
N ALA A 75 2.44 20.56 -2.28
CA ALA A 75 3.78 20.44 -1.72
C ALA A 75 4.41 19.11 -2.12
N ILE A 76 5.73 19.10 -2.27
CA ILE A 76 6.54 17.89 -2.50
C ILE A 76 7.67 17.88 -1.46
N ASP A 77 7.68 16.86 -0.63
CA ASP A 77 8.71 16.61 0.38
C ASP A 77 9.55 15.38 0.00
N ASP A 78 10.69 15.22 0.68
CA ASP A 78 11.57 14.05 0.51
C ASP A 78 10.87 12.71 0.83
N LYS A 79 9.80 12.74 1.64
CA LYS A 79 9.10 11.56 2.15
C LYS A 79 7.71 11.35 1.55
N GLY A 80 7.17 12.32 0.82
CA GLY A 80 5.78 12.27 0.37
C GLY A 80 5.35 13.55 -0.32
N ILE A 81 4.10 13.58 -0.73
CA ILE A 81 3.53 14.64 -1.56
C ILE A 81 2.17 15.01 -1.00
N SER A 82 1.85 16.30 -1.00
CA SER A 82 0.55 16.81 -0.58
C SER A 82 -0.29 17.21 -1.78
N LEU A 83 -1.57 16.81 -1.78
CA LEU A 83 -2.60 17.28 -2.70
C LEU A 83 -3.56 18.22 -1.97
N ASN A 84 -3.79 19.38 -2.58
CA ASN A 84 -4.77 20.37 -2.12
C ASN A 84 -4.64 20.71 -0.63
N GLU A 85 -3.42 20.69 -0.08
CA GLU A 85 -3.09 20.94 1.33
C GLU A 85 -3.70 19.99 2.36
N SER A 86 -4.62 19.10 1.96
CA SER A 86 -5.39 18.26 2.88
C SER A 86 -5.17 16.77 2.72
N ILE A 87 -4.42 16.33 1.70
CA ILE A 87 -4.14 14.91 1.47
C ILE A 87 -2.63 14.72 1.36
N TYR A 88 -2.02 14.03 2.31
CA TYR A 88 -0.62 13.65 2.26
C TYR A 88 -0.48 12.19 1.85
N PHE A 89 0.38 11.89 0.88
CA PHE A 89 0.60 10.52 0.45
C PHE A 89 2.08 10.17 0.25
N GLN A 90 2.40 8.91 0.54
CA GLN A 90 3.71 8.32 0.24
C GLN A 90 3.60 7.42 -0.99
N LEU A 91 4.53 7.59 -1.92
CA LEU A 91 4.59 6.80 -3.14
C LEU A 91 5.05 5.36 -2.84
N ALA A 92 4.50 4.39 -3.57
CA ALA A 92 5.01 3.03 -3.54
C ALA A 92 6.41 2.97 -4.17
N GLU A 93 7.26 2.09 -3.65
CA GLU A 93 8.60 1.86 -4.17
C GLU A 93 8.54 1.46 -5.66
N GLY A 94 9.35 2.11 -6.49
CA GLY A 94 9.33 1.91 -7.95
C GLY A 94 8.31 2.78 -8.71
N THR A 95 7.50 3.61 -8.04
CA THR A 95 6.62 4.56 -8.73
C THR A 95 7.41 5.69 -9.39
N THR A 96 7.20 5.91 -10.68
CA THR A 96 7.87 6.98 -11.43
C THR A 96 7.41 8.36 -10.96
N THR A 97 8.35 9.18 -10.48
CA THR A 97 8.13 10.58 -10.05
C THR A 97 8.41 11.61 -11.16
N GLU A 98 8.68 11.15 -12.37
CA GLU A 98 9.03 12.02 -13.49
C GLU A 98 7.91 13.02 -13.78
N ASN A 99 8.25 14.31 -13.79
CA ASN A 99 7.34 15.44 -14.01
C ASN A 99 6.30 15.67 -12.90
N LEU A 100 6.58 15.28 -11.66
CA LEU A 100 5.86 15.82 -10.51
C LEU A 100 6.36 17.22 -10.21
N ALA A 101 5.44 18.18 -10.19
CA ALA A 101 5.72 19.57 -9.87
C ALA A 101 4.50 20.16 -9.15
N GLU A 102 4.75 21.09 -8.23
CA GLU A 102 3.70 21.87 -7.60
C GLU A 102 2.83 22.58 -8.65
N GLY A 103 1.54 22.69 -8.38
CA GLY A 103 0.54 23.22 -9.30
C GLY A 103 0.08 22.25 -10.39
N LYS A 104 0.67 21.05 -10.50
CA LYS A 104 0.21 20.04 -11.45
C LYS A 104 -0.98 19.25 -10.89
N LYS A 105 -2.01 19.05 -11.71
CA LYS A 105 -3.14 18.18 -11.39
C LYS A 105 -2.80 16.74 -11.73
N ILE A 106 -2.91 15.84 -10.75
CA ILE A 106 -2.62 14.41 -10.90
C ILE A 106 -3.78 13.55 -10.39
N ILE A 107 -3.78 12.28 -10.82
CA ILE A 107 -4.66 11.23 -10.30
C ILE A 107 -3.77 10.23 -9.58
N ILE A 108 -4.10 9.94 -8.33
CA ILE A 108 -3.39 8.96 -7.51
C ILE A 108 -4.34 7.85 -7.11
N LYS A 109 -3.82 6.62 -6.97
CA LYS A 109 -4.49 5.51 -6.30
C LYS A 109 -3.64 5.14 -5.09
N GLY A 110 -4.19 5.19 -3.88
CA GLY A 110 -3.43 4.97 -2.65
C GLY A 110 -4.29 4.35 -1.54
N ARG A 111 -3.63 3.73 -0.57
CA ARG A 111 -4.30 3.09 0.58
C ARG A 111 -4.41 4.09 1.73
N ILE A 112 -5.58 4.16 2.36
CA ILE A 112 -5.80 5.00 3.54
C ILE A 112 -5.06 4.40 4.73
N ILE A 113 -4.24 5.21 5.40
CA ILE A 113 -3.56 4.82 6.65
C ILE A 113 -4.09 5.57 7.87
N GLY A 114 -4.73 6.72 7.68
CA GLY A 114 -5.30 7.49 8.78
C GLY A 114 -5.77 8.86 8.35
N TYR A 115 -6.45 9.52 9.27
CA TYR A 115 -6.89 10.90 9.16
C TYR A 115 -6.44 11.64 10.42
N ASP A 116 -5.86 12.82 10.24
CA ASP A 116 -5.37 13.68 11.32
C ASP A 116 -6.39 14.79 11.55
N ASP A 117 -7.18 14.67 12.62
CA ASP A 117 -8.24 15.63 12.93
C ASP A 117 -7.69 17.03 13.25
N LEU A 118 -6.44 17.14 13.73
CA LEU A 118 -5.84 18.43 14.10
C LEU A 118 -5.35 19.20 12.87
N LEU A 119 -4.80 18.48 11.90
CA LEU A 119 -4.29 19.05 10.65
C LEU A 119 -5.32 19.02 9.52
N GLU A 120 -6.49 18.42 9.78
CA GLU A 120 -7.52 18.10 8.77
C GLU A 120 -6.94 17.38 7.54
N GLU A 121 -5.96 16.51 7.78
CA GLU A 121 -5.15 15.89 6.73
C GLU A 121 -5.42 14.38 6.64
N LEU A 122 -5.75 13.90 5.44
CA LEU A 122 -5.82 12.47 5.16
C LEU A 122 -4.45 11.94 4.75
N LYS A 123 -4.02 10.86 5.38
CA LYS A 123 -2.75 10.20 5.08
C LYS A 123 -2.97 8.93 4.28
N LEU A 124 -2.22 8.81 3.18
CA LEU A 124 -2.22 7.65 2.30
C LEU A 124 -0.81 7.04 2.21
N ASP A 125 -0.72 5.73 2.05
CA ASP A 125 0.52 5.04 1.75
C ASP A 125 0.46 4.22 0.46
N LYS A 126 1.67 3.86 -0.01
CA LYS A 126 1.88 3.04 -1.20
C LYS A 126 1.06 3.53 -2.41
N ALA A 127 1.02 4.84 -2.59
CA ALA A 127 0.28 5.46 -3.65
C ALA A 127 1.00 5.29 -4.99
N ILE A 128 0.23 5.08 -6.04
CA ILE A 128 0.69 5.05 -7.43
C ILE A 128 0.05 6.20 -8.21
N ILE A 129 0.79 6.76 -9.15
CA ILE A 129 0.29 7.81 -10.03
C ILE A 129 -0.40 7.14 -11.22
N VAL A 130 -1.68 7.39 -11.37
CA VAL A 130 -2.46 6.88 -12.50
C VAL A 130 -2.23 7.82 -13.67
N LYS A 131 -1.47 7.36 -14.68
CA LYS A 131 -1.33 8.08 -15.95
C LYS A 131 -2.67 8.06 -16.67
N LYS A 132 -3.10 9.24 -17.13
CA LYS A 132 -4.29 9.39 -17.96
C LYS A 132 -3.98 9.04 -19.41
#